data_AF-A0AAE1N0B6-F1
#
_entry.id   AF-A0AAE1N0B6-F1
#
_cell.length_a   1.000
_cell.length_b   1.000
_cell.length_c   1.000
_cell.angle_alpha   90.00
_cell.angle_beta   90.00
_cell.angle_gamma   90.00
#
_symmetry.space_group_name_H-M   'P 1'
#
loop_
_entity.id
_entity.type
_entity.pdbx_description
1 polymer ?
#
loop_
_entity_poly.entity_id
_entity_poly.type
_entity_poly.pdbx_seq_one_letter_code
_entity_poly.pdbx_strand_id
1 'polypeptide(L)'
;MDPPLCACGFFGSHENNNMCSKCYKDHVLKLNVLKLNEQMYQSMANLTVSSPSDDQDSHTADEHKNDESSLISRVSESDEPREKKEEIYPEEHSCTVDYKQIVRQLLRKQNPLIQSDKL
;
A
#
# COMPACT_ATOMS: atom_id res chain seq x y z
N MET A 1 -8.24 -25.30 -34.91
CA MET A 1 -8.46 -23.94 -34.41
C MET A 1 -7.25 -23.60 -33.58
N ASP A 2 -6.50 -22.58 -33.98
CA ASP A 2 -5.33 -22.15 -33.21
C ASP A 2 -5.79 -21.41 -31.95
N PRO A 3 -5.20 -21.67 -30.77
CA PRO A 3 -5.65 -21.03 -29.54
C PRO A 3 -5.44 -19.51 -29.60
N PRO A 4 -6.36 -18.71 -29.04
CA PRO A 4 -6.20 -17.25 -29.04
C PRO A 4 -4.94 -16.86 -28.25
N LEU A 5 -4.13 -15.95 -28.81
CA LEU A 5 -2.98 -15.39 -28.11
C LEU A 5 -3.39 -14.18 -27.27
N CYS A 6 -2.97 -14.16 -26.01
CA CYS A 6 -3.01 -12.98 -25.16
C CYS A 6 -1.98 -11.96 -25.64
N ALA A 7 -2.23 -10.67 -25.39
CA ALA A 7 -1.31 -9.57 -25.74
C ALA A 7 0.10 -9.71 -25.15
N CYS A 8 0.29 -10.52 -24.09
CA CYS A 8 1.59 -10.81 -23.50
C CYS A 8 2.37 -11.94 -24.19
N GLY A 9 1.84 -12.54 -25.26
CA GLY A 9 2.49 -13.61 -26.03
C GLY A 9 2.23 -15.03 -25.53
N PHE A 10 1.41 -15.22 -24.49
CA PHE A 10 0.98 -16.54 -24.02
C PHE A 10 -0.41 -16.91 -24.56
N PHE A 11 -0.72 -18.21 -24.61
CA PHE A 11 -2.06 -18.67 -24.97
C PHE A 11 -3.10 -18.25 -23.93
N GLY A 12 -4.21 -17.68 -24.42
CA GLY A 12 -5.40 -17.36 -23.64
C GLY A 12 -6.53 -18.35 -23.88
N SER A 13 -7.67 -18.12 -23.23
CA SER A 13 -8.89 -18.91 -23.43
C SER A 13 -10.07 -18.01 -23.78
N HIS A 14 -11.12 -18.55 -24.37
CA HIS A 14 -12.29 -17.73 -24.69
C HIS A 14 -13.07 -17.32 -23.44
N GLU A 15 -13.04 -18.15 -22.39
CA GLU A 15 -13.70 -17.89 -21.11
C GLU A 15 -13.09 -16.71 -20.35
N ASN A 16 -11.80 -16.43 -20.57
CA ASN A 16 -11.06 -15.37 -19.90
C ASN A 16 -10.78 -14.17 -20.83
N ASN A 17 -11.64 -13.96 -21.83
CA ASN A 17 -11.55 -12.89 -22.81
C ASN A 17 -10.23 -12.90 -23.61
N ASN A 18 -9.78 -14.08 -24.04
CA ASN A 18 -8.53 -14.29 -24.78
C ASN A 18 -7.27 -13.87 -23.99
N MET A 19 -7.33 -13.83 -22.66
CA MET A 19 -6.19 -13.46 -21.81
C MET A 19 -5.48 -14.70 -21.27
N CYS A 20 -4.20 -14.64 -20.93
CA CYS A 20 -3.61 -15.75 -20.18
C CYS A 20 -4.11 -15.71 -18.72
N SER A 21 -3.99 -16.82 -17.98
CA SER A 21 -4.47 -16.93 -16.60
C SER A 21 -3.89 -15.85 -15.67
N LYS A 22 -2.63 -15.45 -15.88
CA LYS A 22 -1.98 -14.36 -15.14
C LYS A 22 -2.60 -13.01 -15.48
N CYS A 23 -2.66 -12.65 -16.76
CA CYS A 23 -3.19 -11.35 -17.20
C CYS A 23 -4.68 -11.20 -16.86
N TYR A 24 -5.45 -12.28 -16.89
CA TYR A 24 -6.85 -12.27 -16.46
C TYR A 24 -6.98 -11.93 -14.96
N LYS A 25 -6.17 -12.55 -14.09
CA LYS A 25 -6.14 -12.21 -12.66
C LYS A 25 -5.78 -10.74 -12.43
N ASP A 26 -4.73 -10.27 -13.09
CA ASP A 26 -4.29 -8.87 -12.99
C ASP A 26 -5.40 -7.90 -13.47
N HIS A 27 -6.10 -8.25 -14.54
CA HIS A 27 -7.23 -7.49 -15.07
C HIS A 27 -8.42 -7.44 -14.10
N VAL A 28 -8.83 -8.58 -13.54
CA VAL A 28 -9.92 -8.65 -12.56
C VAL A 28 -9.58 -7.85 -11.30
N LEU A 29 -8.35 -7.95 -10.79
CA LEU A 29 -7.90 -7.14 -9.65
C LEU A 29 -7.98 -5.66 -9.95
N LYS A 30 -7.52 -5.22 -11.13
CA LYS A 30 -7.60 -3.83 -11.56
C LYS A 30 -9.05 -3.33 -11.63
N LEU A 31 -9.97 -4.14 -12.19
CA LEU A 31 -11.40 -3.81 -12.23
C LEU A 31 -11.99 -3.67 -10.83
N ASN A 32 -11.63 -4.57 -9.91
CA ASN A 32 -12.09 -4.49 -8.52
C ASN A 32 -11.59 -3.22 -7.83
N VAL A 33 -10.32 -2.86 -8.01
CA VAL A 33 -9.76 -1.62 -7.46
C VAL A 33 -10.49 -0.40 -8.02
N LEU A 34 -10.70 -0.34 -9.34
CA LEU A 34 -11.45 0.76 -9.96
C LEU A 34 -12.87 0.87 -9.40
N LYS A 35 -13.58 -0.26 -9.28
CA LYS A 35 -14.93 -0.31 -8.74
C LYS A 35 -14.99 0.16 -7.28
N LEU A 36 -14.06 -0.27 -6.43
CA LEU A 36 -13.99 0.17 -5.04
C LEU A 36 -13.66 1.66 -4.95
N ASN A 37 -12.77 2.15 -5.79
CA ASN A 37 -12.39 3.55 -5.81
C ASN A 37 -13.57 4.43 -6.25
N GLU A 38 -14.32 4.00 -7.27
CA GLU A 38 -15.56 4.67 -7.69
C GLU A 38 -16.59 4.72 -6.57
N GLN A 39 -16.82 3.60 -5.88
CA GLN A 39 -17.72 3.54 -4.72
C GLN A 39 -17.28 4.50 -3.60
N MET A 40 -15.97 4.60 -3.35
CA MET A 40 -15.40 5.54 -2.40
C MET A 40 -15.70 7.00 -2.79
N TYR A 41 -15.46 7.39 -4.05
CA TYR A 41 -15.76 8.75 -4.53
C TYR A 41 -17.25 9.08 -4.47
N GLN A 42 -18.13 8.13 -4.81
CA GLN A 42 -19.58 8.32 -4.69
C GLN A 42 -20.02 8.52 -3.23
N SER A 43 -19.38 7.82 -2.29
CA SER A 43 -19.70 7.97 -0.86
C SER A 43 -19.33 9.36 -0.31
N MET A 44 -18.24 9.96 -0.80
CA MET A 44 -17.83 11.33 -0.42
C MET A 44 -18.72 12.41 -1.03
N ALA A 45 -19.21 12.21 -2.26
CA ALA A 45 -20.09 13.17 -2.94
C ALA A 45 -21.46 13.33 -2.23
N ASN A 46 -21.93 12.30 -1.52
CA ASN A 46 -23.21 12.35 -0.80
C ASN A 46 -23.13 13.14 0.52
N LEU A 47 -21.94 13.49 1.01
CA LEU A 47 -21.75 14.23 2.28
C LEU A 47 -21.86 15.76 2.12
N THR A 48 -21.94 16.30 0.90
CA THR A 48 -21.92 17.75 0.65
C THR A 48 -23.30 18.39 0.40
N VAL A 49 -24.41 17.68 0.63
CA VAL A 49 -25.76 18.29 0.57
C VAL A 49 -26.27 18.58 1.97
N SER A 50 -25.89 19.75 2.50
CA SER A 50 -26.69 20.60 3.42
C SER A 50 -25.97 21.91 3.72
N SER A 51 -25.92 22.83 2.76
CA SER A 51 -26.28 24.27 2.92
C SER A 51 -25.75 25.11 1.75
N PRO A 52 -26.58 25.98 1.14
CA PRO A 52 -26.11 27.01 0.23
C PRO A 52 -25.52 28.17 1.05
N SER A 53 -24.31 28.59 0.73
CA SER A 53 -23.78 29.90 1.15
C SER A 53 -22.83 30.38 0.06
N ASP A 54 -23.24 31.47 -0.56
CA ASP A 54 -22.57 32.20 -1.61
C ASP A 54 -21.17 32.72 -1.20
N ASP A 55 -20.31 32.80 -2.23
CA ASP A 55 -19.33 33.85 -2.49
C ASP A 55 -17.99 33.99 -1.69
N GLN A 56 -16.90 33.79 -2.45
CA GLN A 56 -15.68 34.63 -2.59
C GLN A 56 -14.30 34.00 -2.26
N ASP A 57 -13.57 33.76 -3.35
CA ASP A 57 -12.23 34.26 -3.71
C ASP A 57 -10.99 34.13 -2.79
N SER A 58 -9.89 33.85 -3.51
CA SER A 58 -8.52 34.34 -3.33
C SER A 58 -7.45 33.40 -2.76
N HIS A 59 -6.42 33.30 -3.59
CA HIS A 59 -5.07 32.80 -3.37
C HIS A 59 -4.40 33.35 -2.11
N THR A 60 -3.51 32.55 -1.50
CA THR A 60 -2.15 33.00 -1.16
C THR A 60 -1.18 31.82 -1.13
N ALA A 61 0.02 32.08 -1.62
CA ALA A 61 1.18 31.19 -1.63
C ALA A 61 1.84 31.12 -0.25
N ASP A 62 2.63 30.07 0.01
CA ASP A 62 3.97 30.27 0.58
C ASP A 62 4.85 29.01 0.46
N GLU A 63 6.11 29.24 0.09
CA GLU A 63 7.20 28.27 -0.09
C GLU A 63 7.72 27.74 1.25
N HIS A 64 8.53 26.65 1.25
CA HIS A 64 9.90 26.66 1.79
C HIS A 64 10.60 25.31 1.51
N LYS A 65 11.81 25.40 0.91
CA LYS A 65 12.80 24.34 0.68
C LYS A 65 13.79 24.29 1.84
N ASN A 66 14.32 23.12 2.16
CA ASN A 66 15.70 22.97 2.64
C ASN A 66 16.13 21.50 2.77
N ASP A 67 17.05 21.13 1.89
CA ASP A 67 18.02 20.06 2.04
C ASP A 67 18.92 20.29 3.28
N GLU A 68 19.27 19.25 4.04
CA GLU A 68 20.68 18.93 4.27
C GLU A 68 20.88 17.51 4.83
N SER A 69 21.90 16.88 4.27
CA SER A 69 22.64 15.70 4.69
C SER A 69 23.11 15.76 6.15
N SER A 70 23.35 14.62 6.80
CA SER A 70 24.70 14.31 7.34
C SER A 70 24.70 12.98 8.13
N LEU A 71 25.39 11.99 7.55
CA LEU A 71 26.44 11.16 8.15
C LEU A 71 26.38 10.88 9.68
N ILE A 72 26.50 9.60 10.08
CA ILE A 72 27.72 9.00 10.67
C ILE A 72 27.43 7.56 11.15
N SER A 73 28.39 6.69 10.84
CA SER A 73 28.44 5.24 11.07
C SER A 73 29.04 4.81 12.43
N ARG A 74 29.02 3.47 12.65
CA ARG A 74 29.82 2.59 13.56
C ARG A 74 29.03 2.12 14.79
N VAL A 75 29.00 0.83 15.18
CA VAL A 75 30.11 -0.09 15.60
C VAL A 75 29.62 -1.56 15.42
N SER A 76 30.30 -2.45 14.68
CA SER A 76 31.27 -3.51 15.08
C SER A 76 30.83 -4.52 16.16
N GLU A 77 30.60 -5.79 15.77
CA GLU A 77 30.76 -7.06 16.55
C GLU A 77 30.54 -8.23 15.56
N SER A 78 31.57 -8.73 14.86
CA SER A 78 32.46 -9.88 15.19
C SER A 78 31.77 -11.26 15.32
N ASP A 79 31.92 -12.05 14.23
CA ASP A 79 32.08 -13.53 14.11
C ASP A 79 30.90 -14.45 14.54
N GLU A 80 30.30 -15.37 13.76
CA GLU A 80 30.74 -16.26 12.66
C GLU A 80 29.49 -16.80 11.85
N PRO A 81 29.56 -17.70 10.84
CA PRO A 81 28.99 -17.52 9.51
C PRO A 81 27.77 -18.43 9.23
N ARG A 82 26.66 -17.84 8.75
CA ARG A 82 25.62 -18.66 8.11
C ARG A 82 24.95 -17.94 6.96
N GLU A 83 25.30 -18.41 5.77
CA GLU A 83 24.43 -18.53 4.61
C GLU A 83 23.79 -17.22 4.11
N LYS A 84 24.53 -16.56 3.21
CA LYS A 84 24.15 -15.54 2.23
C LYS A 84 22.63 -15.27 2.13
N LYS A 85 22.10 -14.47 3.05
CA LYS A 85 20.81 -13.81 2.91
C LYS A 85 21.09 -12.50 2.21
N GLU A 86 20.75 -12.42 0.94
CA GLU A 86 20.77 -11.16 0.19
C GLU A 86 19.78 -10.22 0.89
N GLU A 87 20.31 -9.34 1.73
CA GLU A 87 19.56 -8.30 2.42
C GLU A 87 19.11 -7.29 1.37
N ILE A 88 17.83 -7.38 1.00
CA ILE A 88 17.10 -6.30 0.37
C ILE A 88 17.24 -5.10 1.33
N TYR A 89 18.08 -4.14 0.95
CA TYR A 89 18.41 -2.96 1.75
C TYR A 89 17.14 -2.37 2.37
N PRO A 90 17.05 -2.25 3.71
CA PRO A 90 16.00 -1.44 4.30
C PRO A 90 16.26 0.00 3.86
N GLU A 91 15.34 0.59 3.10
CA GLU A 91 15.31 2.05 2.93
C GLU A 91 15.26 2.64 4.35
N GLU A 92 16.34 3.30 4.77
CA GLU A 92 16.36 4.00 6.05
C GLU A 92 15.37 5.16 5.96
N HIS A 93 14.14 4.94 6.40
CA HIS A 93 13.23 6.04 6.66
C HIS A 93 13.68 6.71 7.96
N SER A 94 13.81 8.02 7.97
CA SER A 94 13.95 8.81 9.21
C SER A 94 12.58 9.23 9.73
N CYS A 95 11.56 8.37 9.67
CA CYS A 95 10.26 8.75 10.20
C CYS A 95 10.34 8.83 11.73
N THR A 96 10.01 10.02 12.25
CA THR A 96 9.89 10.33 13.68
C THR A 96 8.81 9.50 14.37
N VAL A 97 7.91 8.90 13.59
CA VAL A 97 6.77 8.15 14.10
C VAL A 97 7.13 6.67 14.26
N ASP A 98 7.11 6.16 15.49
CA ASP A 98 7.30 4.72 15.75
C ASP A 98 6.04 3.92 15.39
N TYR A 99 5.90 3.62 14.10
CA TYR A 99 4.83 2.78 13.58
C TYR A 99 4.81 1.38 14.22
N LYS A 100 5.97 0.85 14.63
CA LYS A 100 6.06 -0.48 15.25
C LYS A 100 5.39 -0.49 16.62
N GLN A 101 5.59 0.56 17.41
CA GLN A 101 4.93 0.73 18.69
C GLN A 101 3.43 0.97 18.52
N ILE A 102 3.03 1.83 17.59
CA ILE A 102 1.62 2.12 17.30
C ILE A 102 0.88 0.84 16.89
N VAL A 103 1.44 0.07 15.96
CA VAL A 103 0.84 -1.19 15.49
C VAL A 103 0.73 -2.21 16.63
N ARG A 104 1.75 -2.35 17.49
CA ARG A 104 1.68 -3.23 18.66
C ARG A 104 0.56 -2.81 19.63
N GLN A 105 0.40 -1.52 19.88
CA GLN A 105 -0.63 -1.03 20.78
C GLN A 105 -2.03 -1.27 20.22
N LEU A 106 -2.23 -1.10 18.91
CA LEU A 106 -3.49 -1.41 18.25
C LEU A 106 -3.83 -2.89 18.33
N LEU A 107 -2.87 -3.77 18.01
CA LEU A 107 -3.07 -5.22 18.10
C LEU A 107 -3.42 -5.68 19.53
N ARG A 108 -2.79 -5.11 20.56
CA ARG A 108 -3.15 -5.40 21.96
C ARG A 108 -4.58 -5.00 22.31
N LYS A 109 -5.10 -3.91 21.71
CA LYS A 109 -6.47 -3.43 21.97
C LYS A 109 -7.52 -4.19 21.18
N GLN A 110 -7.19 -4.57 19.94
CA GLN A 110 -8.15 -5.16 19.00
C GLN A 110 -8.21 -6.68 19.07
N ASN A 111 -7.12 -7.35 19.43
CA ASN A 111 -7.13 -8.81 19.51
C ASN A 111 -7.71 -9.27 20.85
N PRO A 112 -8.77 -10.10 20.83
CA PRO A 112 -9.29 -10.71 22.06
C PRO A 112 -8.19 -11.58 22.68
N LEU A 113 -7.95 -11.40 23.98
CA LEU A 113 -6.95 -12.17 24.70
C LEU A 113 -7.49 -13.59 24.91
N ILE A 114 -6.89 -14.56 24.22
CA ILE A 114 -7.16 -15.97 24.46
C ILE A 114 -6.41 -16.35 25.75
N GLN A 115 -7.13 -16.45 26.86
CA GLN A 115 -6.61 -16.99 28.11
C GLN A 115 -7.11 -18.42 28.29
N SER A 116 -6.19 -19.34 28.56
CA SER A 116 -6.51 -20.70 28.99
C SER A 116 -6.51 -20.75 30.51
N ASP A 117 -7.52 -21.36 31.11
CA ASP A 117 -7.51 -21.63 32.55
C ASP A 117 -6.34 -22.56 32.90
N LYS A 118 -5.54 -22.16 33.90
CA LYS A 118 -4.50 -23.04 34.45
C LYS A 118 -5.16 -24.01 35.42
N LEU A 119 -5.10 -25.31 35.12
CA LEU A 119 -5.44 -26.40 36.04
C LEU A 119 -4.43 -26.52 37.18
#